data_AF-A0A1S5VPL9-F1
#
_entry.id   AF-A0A1S5VPL9-F1
#
_cell.length_a   1.000
_cell.length_b   1.000
_cell.length_c   1.000
_cell.angle_alpha   90.00
_cell.angle_beta   90.00
_cell.angle_gamma   90.00
#
_symmetry.space_group_name_H-M   'P 1'
#
loop_
_entity.id
_entity.type
_entity.pdbx_description
1 polymer ?
#
loop_
_entity_poly.entity_id
_entity_poly.type
_entity_poly.pdbx_seq_one_letter_code
_entity_poly.pdbx_strand_id
1 'polypeptide(L)'
;MPKNSTKVLLLITLVSGMLVSVSSNSWLGAWMGLEINLMSFIPLMSNVKNMYNTEASLKYFIVQVLASATLLFMVVMKTLTEDLFTFESSIYTPMIICTPLLLKSGAAPFHWWFPGVMEGLSWENCALLMTVQKAAPLMLMSYLIDINVFTLSIILMSTIVGAIGGMNQTSMRKIMTYSSINHTGWMLIALTTSENLWMVYFMIYSTLALTVVSAIKLSGVSFINQTMMTNKETKLIKFMMFTSLLSLGGLPPFLGFLPKWIVIQAMIANNMTPLAIIVVVTSLITLYYYLKISYSSFMILSTEPKWNMMIHKNTPIKNISALILSSVSLLGMAACTIITNIN
;
A
#
# COMPACT_ATOMS: atom_id res chain seq x y z
N MET A 1 3.76 -11.63 25.67
CA MET A 1 4.63 -12.43 24.77
C MET A 1 3.71 -13.24 23.87
N PRO A 2 3.67 -13.03 22.54
CA PRO A 2 2.69 -13.76 21.74
C PRO A 2 3.00 -15.26 21.78
N LYS A 3 1.94 -16.07 21.96
CA LYS A 3 1.88 -17.54 22.00
C LYS A 3 2.36 -18.23 20.70
N ASN A 4 3.21 -17.62 19.90
CA ASN A 4 3.81 -18.26 18.72
C ASN A 4 5.18 -17.65 18.45
N SER A 5 6.22 -18.27 19.01
CA SER A 5 7.62 -18.00 18.68
C SER A 5 7.87 -18.04 17.17
N THR A 6 7.16 -18.94 16.47
CA THR A 6 7.19 -19.08 15.01
C THR A 6 6.74 -17.83 14.26
N LYS A 7 5.66 -17.16 14.70
CA LYS A 7 5.21 -15.91 14.05
C LYS A 7 6.20 -14.78 14.22
N VAL A 8 6.83 -14.68 15.40
CA VAL A 8 7.86 -13.67 15.67
C VAL A 8 9.10 -13.93 14.81
N LEU A 9 9.56 -15.19 14.74
CA LEU A 9 10.66 -15.59 13.87
C LEU A 9 10.37 -15.20 12.41
N LEU A 10 9.19 -15.54 11.89
CA LEU A 10 8.80 -15.25 10.51
C LEU A 10 8.71 -13.74 10.22
N LEU A 11 8.26 -12.93 11.19
CA LEU A 11 8.25 -11.47 11.02
C LEU A 11 9.68 -10.89 11.00
N ILE A 12 10.58 -11.42 11.84
CA ILE A 12 11.98 -11.00 11.85
C ILE A 12 12.66 -11.38 10.52
N THR A 13 12.44 -12.61 10.02
CA THR A 13 13.01 -13.03 8.73
C THR A 13 12.43 -12.26 7.55
N LEU A 14 11.17 -11.85 7.62
CA LEU A 14 10.54 -10.98 6.63
C LEU A 14 11.21 -9.60 6.57
N VAL A 15 11.46 -8.98 7.73
CA VAL A 15 12.16 -7.70 7.79
C VAL A 15 13.63 -7.84 7.38
N SER A 16 14.31 -8.91 7.80
CA SER A 16 15.71 -9.13 7.42
C SER A 16 15.87 -9.38 5.91
N GLY A 17 14.96 -10.10 5.27
CA GLY A 17 14.95 -10.27 3.81
C GLY A 17 14.85 -8.95 3.06
N MET A 18 13.98 -8.05 3.54
CA MET A 18 13.88 -6.69 3.00
C MET A 18 15.18 -5.91 3.20
N LEU A 19 15.77 -5.90 4.40
CA LEU A 19 17.04 -5.21 4.66
C LEU A 19 18.18 -5.73 3.78
N VAL A 20 18.33 -7.05 3.66
CA VAL A 20 19.33 -7.69 2.79
C VAL A 20 19.17 -7.25 1.34
N SER A 21 17.93 -7.15 0.85
CA SER A 21 17.68 -6.72 -0.53
C SER A 21 18.03 -5.25 -0.78
N VAL A 22 17.88 -4.39 0.22
CA VAL A 22 18.15 -2.95 0.08
C VAL A 22 19.65 -2.65 0.22
N SER A 23 20.36 -3.38 1.09
CA SER A 23 21.78 -3.17 1.35
C SER A 23 22.71 -3.93 0.41
N SER A 24 22.20 -4.76 -0.49
CA SER A 24 23.03 -5.59 -1.36
C SER A 24 23.67 -4.80 -2.48
N ASN A 25 24.99 -4.96 -2.67
CA ASN A 25 25.72 -4.33 -3.78
C ASN A 25 25.54 -5.05 -5.12
N SER A 26 25.02 -6.30 -5.12
CA SER A 26 24.84 -7.09 -6.33
C SER A 26 23.38 -7.51 -6.53
N TRP A 27 22.96 -7.62 -7.79
CA TRP A 27 21.60 -8.07 -8.16
C TRP A 27 21.27 -9.47 -7.63
N LEU A 28 22.27 -10.36 -7.54
CA LEU A 28 22.09 -11.68 -6.95
C LEU A 28 21.78 -11.58 -5.44
N GLY A 29 22.48 -10.71 -4.71
CA GLY A 29 22.17 -10.43 -3.30
C GLY A 29 20.78 -9.83 -3.10
N ALA A 30 20.39 -8.91 -3.98
CA ALA A 30 19.05 -8.33 -3.99
C ALA A 30 17.98 -9.41 -4.19
N TRP A 31 18.19 -10.30 -5.17
CA TRP A 31 17.31 -11.44 -5.44
C TRP A 31 17.19 -12.37 -4.23
N MET A 32 18.30 -12.72 -3.57
CA MET A 32 18.29 -13.55 -2.36
C MET A 32 17.45 -12.94 -1.25
N GLY A 33 17.58 -11.63 -1.00
CA GLY A 33 16.76 -10.92 0.00
C GLY A 33 15.26 -10.97 -0.32
N LEU A 34 14.90 -10.80 -1.61
CA LEU A 34 13.52 -10.90 -2.06
C LEU A 34 12.94 -12.33 -1.90
N GLU A 35 13.75 -13.38 -2.07
CA GLU A 35 13.33 -14.77 -1.85
C GLU A 35 13.13 -15.10 -0.37
N ILE A 36 14.02 -14.61 0.50
CA ILE A 36 13.85 -14.74 1.97
C ILE A 36 12.53 -14.07 2.41
N ASN A 37 12.21 -12.90 1.84
CA ASN A 37 10.94 -12.22 2.09
C ASN A 37 9.73 -13.05 1.60
N LEU A 38 9.80 -13.64 0.40
CA LEU A 38 8.74 -14.52 -0.12
C LEU A 38 8.52 -15.74 0.78
N MET A 39 9.59 -16.46 1.14
CA MET A 39 9.52 -17.69 1.91
C MET A 39 9.04 -17.47 3.35
N SER A 40 9.35 -16.32 3.94
CA SER A 40 8.86 -15.94 5.28
C SER A 40 7.40 -15.50 5.28
N PHE A 41 6.93 -14.88 4.20
CA PHE A 41 5.56 -14.36 4.13
C PHE A 41 4.49 -15.42 3.86
N ILE A 42 4.79 -16.47 3.08
CA ILE A 42 3.81 -17.52 2.75
C ILE A 42 3.28 -18.23 4.00
N PRO A 43 4.10 -18.66 4.97
CA PRO A 43 3.63 -19.26 6.22
C PRO A 43 2.84 -18.28 7.11
N LEU A 44 3.07 -16.97 6.98
CA LEU A 44 2.26 -15.96 7.68
C LEU A 44 0.86 -15.84 7.07
N MET A 45 0.72 -16.03 5.76
CA MET A 45 -0.57 -16.06 5.06
C MET A 45 -1.38 -17.33 5.31
N SER A 46 -0.70 -18.48 5.27
CA SER A 46 -1.36 -19.77 5.21
C SER A 46 -1.91 -20.18 6.59
N ASN A 47 -3.22 -20.39 6.64
CA ASN A 47 -3.87 -21.08 7.74
C ASN A 47 -4.51 -22.33 7.15
N VAL A 48 -3.98 -23.50 7.49
CA VAL A 48 -4.40 -24.81 6.94
C VAL A 48 -5.92 -25.06 7.09
N LYS A 49 -6.56 -24.41 8.07
CA LYS A 49 -8.00 -24.56 8.34
C LYS A 49 -8.90 -23.80 7.35
N ASN A 50 -8.39 -22.77 6.68
CA ASN A 50 -9.20 -21.89 5.82
C ASN A 50 -8.80 -22.05 4.35
N MET A 51 -9.70 -22.61 3.54
CA MET A 51 -9.47 -22.81 2.09
C MET A 51 -9.15 -21.50 1.34
N TYR A 52 -9.79 -20.39 1.74
CA TYR A 52 -9.51 -19.07 1.14
C TYR A 52 -8.09 -18.58 1.43
N ASN A 53 -7.56 -18.84 2.63
CA ASN A 53 -6.19 -18.47 2.98
C ASN A 53 -5.19 -19.32 2.19
N THR A 54 -5.46 -20.62 2.01
CA THR A 54 -4.59 -21.51 1.24
C THR A 54 -4.58 -21.13 -0.24
N GLU A 55 -5.73 -20.84 -0.85
CA GLU A 55 -5.82 -20.38 -2.24
C GLU A 55 -5.08 -19.04 -2.44
N ALA A 56 -5.26 -18.08 -1.54
CA ALA A 56 -4.54 -16.80 -1.59
C ALA A 56 -3.02 -16.99 -1.47
N SER A 57 -2.56 -17.87 -0.58
CA SER A 57 -1.13 -18.16 -0.44
C SER A 57 -0.53 -18.81 -1.69
N LEU A 58 -1.28 -19.70 -2.36
CA LEU A 58 -0.85 -20.33 -3.61
C LEU A 58 -0.80 -19.32 -4.76
N LYS A 59 -1.82 -18.45 -4.90
CA LYS A 59 -1.83 -17.37 -5.90
C LYS A 59 -0.64 -16.43 -5.71
N TYR A 60 -0.34 -16.06 -4.46
CA TYR A 60 0.81 -15.22 -4.14
C TYR A 60 2.13 -15.91 -4.50
N PHE A 61 2.31 -17.18 -4.08
CA PHE A 61 3.52 -17.94 -4.36
C PHE A 61 3.82 -18.04 -5.85
N ILE A 62 2.86 -18.47 -6.67
CA ILE A 62 3.06 -18.69 -8.11
C ILE A 62 3.51 -17.41 -8.80
N VAL A 63 2.83 -16.30 -8.52
CA VAL A 63 3.12 -15.01 -9.16
C VAL A 63 4.48 -14.48 -8.73
N GLN A 64 4.80 -14.57 -7.44
CA GLN A 64 6.04 -14.00 -6.90
C GLN A 64 7.28 -14.81 -7.26
N VAL A 65 7.16 -16.15 -7.37
CA VAL A 65 8.22 -17.02 -7.90
C VAL A 65 8.44 -16.78 -9.40
N LEU A 66 7.37 -16.57 -10.17
CA LEU A 66 7.53 -16.20 -11.58
C LEU A 66 8.23 -14.84 -11.71
N ALA A 67 7.89 -13.88 -10.85
CA ALA A 67 8.57 -12.59 -10.78
C ALA A 67 10.07 -12.72 -10.43
N SER A 68 10.42 -13.60 -9.50
CA SER A 68 11.81 -13.76 -9.06
C SER A 68 12.64 -14.54 -10.08
N ALA A 69 12.07 -15.55 -10.73
CA ALA A 69 12.73 -16.28 -11.82
C ALA A 69 12.97 -15.38 -13.03
N THR A 70 11.98 -14.55 -13.40
CA THR A 70 12.14 -13.56 -14.48
C THR A 70 13.17 -12.49 -14.12
N LEU A 71 13.22 -12.02 -12.87
CA LEU A 71 14.28 -11.11 -12.42
C LEU A 71 15.67 -11.71 -12.59
N LEU A 72 15.88 -12.94 -12.10
CA LEU A 72 17.19 -13.60 -12.20
C LEU A 72 17.58 -13.85 -13.66
N PHE A 73 16.63 -14.29 -14.49
CA PHE A 73 16.86 -14.45 -15.93
C PHE A 73 17.29 -13.13 -16.58
N MET A 74 16.58 -12.03 -16.32
CA MET A 74 16.91 -10.72 -16.88
C MET A 74 18.28 -10.20 -16.42
N VAL A 75 18.62 -10.41 -15.15
CA VAL A 75 19.94 -10.04 -14.61
C VAL A 75 21.05 -10.84 -15.28
N VAL A 76 20.89 -12.16 -15.43
CA VAL A 76 21.88 -13.01 -16.10
C VAL A 76 22.03 -12.60 -17.56
N MET A 77 20.92 -12.38 -18.27
CA MET A 77 20.96 -11.90 -19.66
C MET A 77 21.68 -10.56 -19.77
N LYS A 78 21.42 -9.60 -18.87
CA LYS A 78 22.14 -8.33 -18.83
C LYS A 78 23.64 -8.54 -18.65
N THR A 79 24.05 -9.38 -17.69
CA THR A 79 25.48 -9.65 -17.43
C THR A 79 26.19 -10.38 -18.56
N LEU A 80 25.46 -11.07 -19.45
CA LEU A 80 26.03 -11.70 -20.63
C LEU A 80 26.18 -10.71 -21.79
N THR A 81 25.36 -9.66 -21.85
CA THR A 81 25.38 -8.66 -22.94
C THR A 81 26.28 -7.46 -22.64
N GLU A 82 26.40 -7.06 -21.38
CA GLU A 82 27.21 -5.92 -20.91
C GLU A 82 28.23 -6.40 -19.87
N ASP A 83 29.42 -5.79 -19.85
CA ASP A 83 30.45 -6.12 -18.86
C ASP A 83 29.94 -5.88 -17.43
N LEU A 84 30.23 -6.87 -16.58
CA LEU A 84 29.61 -7.21 -15.30
C LEU A 84 29.43 -6.11 -14.22
N PHE A 85 29.90 -4.89 -14.42
CA PHE A 85 30.06 -3.92 -13.32
C PHE A 85 29.69 -2.47 -13.63
N THR A 86 29.30 -2.11 -14.86
CA THR A 86 28.90 -0.73 -15.14
C THR A 86 27.37 -0.58 -15.11
N PHE A 87 26.89 0.38 -14.31
CA PHE A 87 25.57 0.99 -14.50
C PHE A 87 25.58 1.88 -15.76
N GLU A 88 26.20 1.43 -16.85
CA GLU A 88 26.11 2.15 -18.11
C GLU A 88 24.77 1.86 -18.75
N SER A 89 24.05 2.94 -18.99
CA SER A 89 22.63 2.98 -19.25
C SER A 89 22.37 2.76 -20.74
N SER A 90 22.27 1.51 -21.18
CA SER A 90 21.44 1.27 -22.36
C SER A 90 19.99 1.57 -21.97
N ILE A 91 19.28 2.33 -22.82
CA ILE A 91 17.90 2.84 -22.60
C ILE A 91 16.93 1.72 -22.18
N TYR A 92 17.22 0.48 -22.57
CA TYR A 92 16.37 -0.68 -22.33
C TYR A 92 16.63 -1.40 -20.99
N THR A 93 17.79 -1.22 -20.37
CA THR A 93 18.12 -1.90 -19.09
C THR A 93 17.15 -1.58 -17.94
N PRO A 94 16.72 -0.32 -17.70
CA PRO A 94 15.77 -0.04 -16.63
C PRO A 94 14.40 -0.67 -16.93
N MET A 95 13.98 -0.73 -18.19
CA MET A 95 12.73 -1.37 -18.59
C MET A 95 12.75 -2.87 -18.28
N ILE A 96 13.83 -3.56 -18.67
CA ILE A 96 13.99 -5.00 -18.49
C ILE A 96 13.93 -5.38 -17.00
N ILE A 97 14.71 -4.71 -16.15
CA ILE A 97 14.80 -5.06 -14.73
C ILE A 97 13.57 -4.57 -13.93
N CYS A 98 12.95 -3.45 -14.31
CA CYS A 98 11.76 -2.96 -13.61
C CYS A 98 10.53 -3.86 -13.85
N THR A 99 10.40 -4.56 -14.98
CA THR A 99 9.23 -5.42 -15.27
C THR A 99 8.93 -6.46 -14.17
N PRO A 100 9.89 -7.30 -13.71
CA PRO A 100 9.62 -8.24 -12.63
C PRO A 100 9.38 -7.56 -11.27
N LEU A 101 10.05 -6.43 -10.99
CA LEU A 101 9.85 -5.66 -9.75
C LEU A 101 8.44 -5.05 -9.69
N LEU A 102 7.93 -4.56 -10.82
CA LEU A 102 6.55 -4.08 -10.95
C LEU A 102 5.54 -5.21 -10.72
N LEU A 103 5.82 -6.39 -11.26
CA LEU A 103 5.00 -7.58 -11.03
C LEU A 103 4.97 -7.96 -9.54
N LYS A 104 6.11 -7.89 -8.83
CA LYS A 104 6.18 -8.10 -7.36
C LYS A 104 5.40 -7.05 -6.57
N SER A 105 5.48 -5.77 -6.96
CA SER A 105 4.79 -4.66 -6.28
C SER A 105 3.28 -4.58 -6.56
N GLY A 106 2.79 -5.28 -7.58
CA GLY A 106 1.39 -5.32 -7.98
C GLY A 106 0.91 -4.06 -8.71
N ALA A 107 1.81 -3.36 -9.41
CA ALA A 107 1.47 -2.22 -10.27
C ALA A 107 0.73 -2.70 -11.53
N ALA A 108 -0.19 -1.91 -12.08
CA ALA A 108 -0.84 -2.23 -13.34
C ALA A 108 0.17 -2.08 -14.50
N PRO A 109 0.14 -2.93 -15.54
CA PRO A 109 -0.88 -3.95 -15.87
C PRO A 109 -0.82 -5.25 -15.06
N PHE A 110 0.26 -5.53 -14.34
CA PHE A 110 0.50 -6.78 -13.59
C PHE A 110 -0.26 -6.91 -12.25
N HIS A 111 -1.39 -6.23 -12.10
CA HIS A 111 -2.11 -6.06 -10.83
C HIS A 111 -3.14 -7.15 -10.52
N TRP A 112 -3.47 -8.03 -11.47
CA TRP A 112 -4.62 -8.95 -11.38
C TRP A 112 -4.56 -9.92 -10.20
N TRP A 113 -3.36 -10.33 -9.80
CA TRP A 113 -3.17 -11.22 -8.66
C TRP A 113 -3.53 -10.55 -7.32
N PHE A 114 -3.40 -9.24 -7.24
CA PHE A 114 -3.41 -8.51 -5.99
C PHE A 114 -4.81 -8.42 -5.34
N PRO A 115 -5.89 -8.04 -6.05
CA PRO A 115 -7.25 -8.11 -5.49
C PRO A 115 -7.64 -9.54 -5.06
N GLY A 116 -7.24 -10.56 -5.83
CA GLY A 116 -7.58 -11.96 -5.57
C GLY A 116 -6.89 -12.51 -4.31
N VAL A 117 -5.62 -12.19 -4.10
CA VAL A 117 -4.88 -12.57 -2.88
C VAL A 117 -5.47 -11.87 -1.65
N MET A 118 -5.76 -10.57 -1.76
CA MET A 118 -6.20 -9.78 -0.61
C MET A 118 -7.57 -10.16 -0.06
N GLU A 119 -8.49 -10.65 -0.90
CA GLU A 119 -9.80 -11.12 -0.43
C GLU A 119 -9.66 -12.27 0.59
N GLY A 120 -8.72 -13.19 0.38
CA GLY A 120 -8.49 -14.34 1.25
C GLY A 120 -7.71 -14.06 2.53
N LEU A 121 -7.19 -12.84 2.77
CA LEU A 121 -5.99 -12.70 3.60
C LEU A 121 -6.05 -12.47 5.12
N SER A 122 -7.08 -12.00 5.81
CA SER A 122 -6.96 -11.44 7.19
C SER A 122 -6.24 -10.08 7.25
N TRP A 123 -6.75 -9.20 8.11
CA TRP A 123 -6.39 -7.79 8.13
C TRP A 123 -4.91 -7.51 8.44
N GLU A 124 -4.28 -8.27 9.34
CA GLU A 124 -2.85 -8.11 9.66
C GLU A 124 -1.98 -8.39 8.43
N ASN A 125 -2.24 -9.48 7.72
CA ASN A 125 -1.50 -9.85 6.53
C ASN A 125 -1.81 -8.91 5.36
N CYS A 126 -3.04 -8.38 5.26
CA CYS A 126 -3.37 -7.35 4.29
C CYS A 126 -2.52 -6.09 4.48
N ALA A 127 -2.30 -5.66 5.72
CA ALA A 127 -1.42 -4.51 6.02
C ALA A 127 0.03 -4.79 5.62
N LEU A 128 0.57 -5.97 5.96
CA LEU A 128 1.93 -6.38 5.57
C LEU A 128 2.10 -6.40 4.04
N LEU A 129 1.11 -6.91 3.31
CA LEU A 129 1.15 -6.98 1.86
C LEU A 129 1.11 -5.59 1.20
N MET A 130 0.30 -4.66 1.73
CA MET A 130 0.23 -3.29 1.20
C MET A 130 1.46 -2.44 1.50
N THR A 131 2.22 -2.78 2.55
CA THR A 131 3.33 -1.96 3.06
C THR A 131 4.67 -2.68 2.85
N VAL A 132 5.03 -3.60 3.74
CA VAL A 132 6.36 -4.22 3.79
C VAL A 132 6.70 -4.95 2.48
N GLN A 133 5.75 -5.65 1.86
CA GLN A 133 6.00 -6.35 0.59
C GLN A 133 6.26 -5.40 -0.60
N LYS A 134 5.77 -4.15 -0.54
CA LYS A 134 6.04 -3.15 -1.57
C LYS A 134 7.36 -2.40 -1.36
N ALA A 135 7.89 -2.39 -0.13
CA ALA A 135 9.09 -1.62 0.23
C ALA A 135 10.32 -2.05 -0.58
N ALA A 136 10.63 -3.35 -0.56
CA ALA A 136 11.84 -3.86 -1.22
C ALA A 136 11.81 -3.69 -2.75
N PRO A 137 10.73 -4.07 -3.49
CA PRO A 137 10.68 -3.84 -4.93
C PRO A 137 10.74 -2.37 -5.33
N LEU A 138 10.08 -1.47 -4.59
CA LEU A 138 10.11 -0.03 -4.89
C LEU A 138 11.49 0.59 -4.60
N MET A 139 12.17 0.15 -3.54
CA MET A 139 13.53 0.59 -3.25
C MET A 139 14.52 0.14 -4.33
N LEU A 140 14.46 -1.12 -4.77
CA LEU A 140 15.32 -1.61 -5.86
C LEU A 140 15.06 -0.86 -7.18
N MET A 141 13.80 -0.49 -7.42
CA MET A 141 13.47 0.33 -8.58
C MET A 141 13.99 1.77 -8.47
N SER A 142 14.12 2.34 -7.26
CA SER A 142 14.63 3.71 -7.09
C SER A 142 16.03 3.91 -7.66
N TYR A 143 16.88 2.87 -7.60
CA TYR A 143 18.24 2.93 -8.15
C TYR A 143 18.31 2.87 -9.68
N LEU A 144 17.21 2.53 -10.36
CA LEU A 144 17.19 2.26 -11.81
C LEU A 144 16.22 3.13 -12.59
N ILE A 145 15.20 3.69 -11.94
CA ILE A 145 14.09 4.32 -12.67
C ILE A 145 14.52 5.66 -13.24
N ASP A 146 14.46 5.74 -14.57
CA ASP A 146 14.47 6.98 -15.33
C ASP A 146 13.10 7.26 -15.96
N ILE A 147 12.87 8.53 -16.31
CA ILE A 147 11.67 8.95 -17.04
C ILE A 147 11.73 8.42 -18.47
N ASN A 148 11.03 7.31 -18.70
CA ASN A 148 10.89 6.69 -20.02
C ASN A 148 9.41 6.46 -20.38
N VAL A 149 9.12 6.31 -21.68
CA VAL A 149 7.75 6.01 -22.18
C VAL A 149 7.14 4.80 -21.47
N PHE A 150 7.96 3.77 -21.20
CA PHE A 150 7.56 2.60 -20.43
C PHE A 150 7.06 2.97 -19.03
N THR A 151 7.86 3.70 -18.25
CA THR A 151 7.49 4.11 -16.88
C THR A 151 6.23 4.97 -16.86
N LEU A 152 6.09 5.91 -17.82
CA LEU A 152 4.91 6.76 -17.95
C LEU A 152 3.63 5.94 -18.25
N SER A 153 3.75 4.91 -19.11
CA SER A 153 2.62 4.02 -19.42
C SER A 153 2.13 3.25 -18.19
N ILE A 154 3.04 2.78 -17.33
CA ILE A 154 2.73 2.06 -16.10
C ILE A 154 2.10 2.99 -15.07
N ILE A 155 2.61 4.22 -14.95
CA ILE A 155 2.05 5.24 -14.08
C ILE A 155 0.58 5.53 -14.46
N LEU A 156 0.32 5.76 -15.74
CA LEU A 156 -1.04 6.02 -16.23
C LEU A 156 -1.95 4.81 -16.00
N MET A 157 -1.50 3.61 -16.34
CA MET A 157 -2.29 2.40 -16.14
C MET A 157 -2.58 2.14 -14.66
N SER A 158 -1.60 2.29 -13.77
CA SER A 158 -1.79 2.04 -12.34
C SER A 158 -2.75 3.02 -11.68
N THR A 159 -2.67 4.31 -12.04
CA THR A 159 -3.59 5.33 -11.52
C THR A 159 -5.02 5.15 -12.04
N ILE A 160 -5.19 4.89 -13.34
CA ILE A 160 -6.51 4.67 -13.96
C ILE A 160 -7.17 3.38 -13.46
N VAL A 161 -6.43 2.26 -13.44
CA VAL A 161 -6.95 0.97 -12.97
C VAL A 161 -7.27 1.02 -11.48
N GLY A 162 -6.42 1.65 -10.67
CA GLY A 162 -6.67 1.85 -9.24
C GLY A 162 -7.90 2.72 -8.97
N ALA A 163 -8.17 3.71 -9.82
CA ALA A 163 -9.36 4.55 -9.74
C ALA A 163 -10.63 3.81 -10.13
N ILE A 164 -10.70 3.33 -11.37
CA ILE A 164 -11.91 2.74 -11.96
C ILE A 164 -12.22 1.37 -11.31
N GLY A 165 -11.19 0.55 -11.09
CA GLY A 165 -11.34 -0.80 -10.53
C GLY A 165 -11.93 -0.80 -9.11
N GLY A 166 -11.69 0.27 -8.34
CA GLY A 166 -12.23 0.43 -6.98
C GLY A 166 -13.70 0.83 -6.93
N MET A 167 -14.22 1.55 -7.94
CA MET A 167 -15.57 2.12 -7.90
C MET A 167 -16.67 1.05 -7.79
N ASN A 168 -16.47 -0.11 -8.43
CA ASN A 168 -17.48 -1.17 -8.49
C ASN A 168 -17.28 -2.28 -7.44
N GLN A 169 -16.43 -2.06 -6.43
CA GLN A 169 -16.18 -3.07 -5.41
C GLN A 169 -17.04 -2.85 -4.16
N THR A 170 -17.55 -3.95 -3.61
CA THR A 170 -18.33 -3.97 -2.36
C THR A 170 -17.53 -4.52 -1.18
N SER A 171 -16.45 -5.28 -1.42
CA SER A 171 -15.59 -5.79 -0.36
C SER A 171 -14.52 -4.76 0.01
N MET A 172 -14.38 -4.50 1.31
CA MET A 172 -13.43 -3.51 1.84
C MET A 172 -11.99 -3.87 1.49
N ARG A 173 -11.66 -5.16 1.41
CA ARG A 173 -10.32 -5.63 1.02
C ARG A 173 -9.97 -5.27 -0.42
N LYS A 174 -10.90 -5.46 -1.37
CA LYS A 174 -10.68 -5.09 -2.79
C LYS A 174 -10.61 -3.58 -2.97
N ILE A 175 -11.41 -2.81 -2.22
CA ILE A 175 -11.30 -1.34 -2.26
C ILE A 175 -9.91 -0.90 -1.79
N MET A 176 -9.41 -1.48 -0.69
CA MET A 176 -8.05 -1.23 -0.23
C MET A 176 -7.00 -1.67 -1.25
N THR A 177 -7.18 -2.78 -1.98
CA THR A 177 -6.23 -3.15 -3.04
C THR A 177 -6.17 -2.13 -4.16
N TYR A 178 -7.32 -1.72 -4.71
CA TYR A 178 -7.35 -0.75 -5.80
C TYR A 178 -6.80 0.60 -5.37
N SER A 179 -7.03 1.00 -4.12
CA SER A 179 -6.37 2.18 -3.58
C SER A 179 -4.85 2.07 -3.54
N SER A 180 -4.32 0.94 -3.08
CA SER A 180 -2.89 0.73 -3.02
C SER A 180 -2.24 0.61 -4.41
N ILE A 181 -3.01 0.22 -5.44
CA ILE A 181 -2.61 0.27 -6.86
C ILE A 181 -2.53 1.73 -7.34
N ASN A 182 -3.51 2.57 -6.97
CA ASN A 182 -3.43 4.00 -7.27
C ASN A 182 -2.23 4.67 -6.57
N HIS A 183 -2.05 4.42 -5.27
CA HIS A 183 -0.89 4.95 -4.54
C HIS A 183 0.44 4.44 -5.09
N THR A 184 0.53 3.23 -5.64
CA THR A 184 1.75 2.82 -6.37
C THR A 184 2.01 3.65 -7.61
N GLY A 185 0.99 4.09 -8.33
CA GLY A 185 1.16 5.02 -9.45
C GLY A 185 1.76 6.35 -8.99
N TRP A 186 1.26 6.91 -7.88
CA TRP A 186 1.84 8.11 -7.27
C TRP A 186 3.28 7.91 -6.78
N MET A 187 3.58 6.76 -6.18
CA MET A 187 4.94 6.44 -5.73
C MET A 187 5.90 6.28 -6.91
N LEU A 188 5.47 5.70 -8.02
CA LEU A 188 6.27 5.63 -9.24
C LEU A 188 6.57 7.01 -9.82
N ILE A 189 5.63 7.95 -9.75
CA ILE A 189 5.91 9.34 -10.16
C ILE A 189 6.92 9.99 -9.20
N ALA A 190 6.73 9.82 -7.90
CA ALA A 190 7.68 10.32 -6.91
C ALA A 190 9.10 9.78 -7.17
N LEU A 191 9.22 8.47 -7.42
CA LEU A 191 10.47 7.80 -7.82
C LEU A 191 11.14 8.47 -9.02
N THR A 192 10.39 8.75 -10.09
CA THR A 192 10.93 9.40 -11.30
C THR A 192 11.36 10.86 -11.11
N THR A 193 10.88 11.54 -10.07
CA THR A 193 11.19 12.96 -9.84
C THR A 193 12.35 13.14 -8.87
N SER A 194 12.38 12.38 -7.77
CA SER A 194 13.52 12.30 -6.86
C SER A 194 13.37 11.14 -5.87
N GLU A 195 14.50 10.56 -5.47
CA GLU A 195 14.55 9.45 -4.52
C GLU A 195 13.99 9.84 -3.14
N ASN A 196 14.31 11.04 -2.65
CA ASN A 196 13.85 11.49 -1.34
C ASN A 196 12.32 11.65 -1.26
N LEU A 197 11.68 12.13 -2.33
CA LEU A 197 10.23 12.33 -2.36
C LEU A 197 9.48 11.00 -2.29
N TRP A 198 9.98 9.97 -2.97
CA TRP A 198 9.37 8.65 -2.92
C TRP A 198 9.39 8.08 -1.51
N MET A 199 10.51 8.21 -0.80
CA MET A 199 10.66 7.72 0.57
C MET A 199 9.67 8.41 1.51
N VAL A 200 9.54 9.74 1.41
CA VAL A 200 8.55 10.49 2.19
C VAL A 200 7.12 10.03 1.86
N TYR A 201 6.80 9.86 0.57
CA TYR A 201 5.48 9.39 0.13
C TYR A 201 5.17 8.01 0.71
N PHE A 202 6.09 7.06 0.62
CA PHE A 202 5.91 5.69 1.10
C PHE A 202 5.75 5.62 2.61
N MET A 203 6.53 6.39 3.37
CA MET A 203 6.40 6.45 4.82
C MET A 203 5.01 6.98 5.23
N ILE A 204 4.54 8.06 4.59
CA ILE A 204 3.19 8.59 4.84
C ILE A 204 2.12 7.58 4.43
N TYR A 205 2.20 7.01 3.22
CA TYR A 205 1.25 6.02 2.76
C TYR A 205 1.19 4.78 3.67
N SER A 206 2.34 4.28 4.13
CA SER A 206 2.38 3.10 5.01
C SER A 206 1.71 3.36 6.36
N THR A 207 1.89 4.56 6.93
CA THR A 207 1.20 4.97 8.17
C THR A 207 -0.32 5.03 7.94
N LEU A 208 -0.77 5.66 6.85
CA LEU A 208 -2.19 5.77 6.51
C LEU A 208 -2.84 4.40 6.26
N ALA A 209 -2.18 3.51 5.51
CA ALA A 209 -2.66 2.17 5.25
C ALA A 209 -2.84 1.37 6.56
N LEU A 210 -1.88 1.48 7.50
CA LEU A 210 -1.99 0.87 8.82
C LEU A 210 -3.15 1.47 9.64
N THR A 211 -3.37 2.79 9.56
CA THR A 211 -4.49 3.44 10.26
C THR A 211 -5.84 2.89 9.80
N VAL A 212 -6.07 2.82 8.48
CA VAL A 212 -7.34 2.35 7.91
C VAL A 212 -7.56 0.88 8.22
N VAL A 213 -6.55 0.03 8.04
CA VAL A 213 -6.67 -1.41 8.34
C VAL A 213 -6.95 -1.64 9.83
N SER A 214 -6.32 -0.88 10.72
CA SER A 214 -6.58 -0.99 12.16
C SER A 214 -8.01 -0.58 12.51
N ALA A 215 -8.53 0.50 11.91
CA ALA A 215 -9.90 0.96 12.12
C ALA A 215 -10.92 -0.06 11.59
N ILE A 216 -10.69 -0.63 10.40
CA ILE A 216 -11.58 -1.67 9.83
C ILE A 216 -11.57 -2.91 10.71
N LYS A 217 -10.39 -3.35 11.17
CA LYS A 217 -10.25 -4.53 12.03
C LYS A 217 -11.01 -4.37 13.34
N LEU A 218 -11.00 -3.18 13.94
CA LEU A 218 -11.76 -2.87 15.15
C LEU A 218 -13.27 -2.90 14.91
N SER A 219 -13.72 -2.40 13.76
CA SER A 219 -15.14 -2.45 13.37
C SER A 219 -15.65 -3.84 12.98
N GLY A 220 -14.74 -4.77 12.63
CA GLY A 220 -15.09 -6.13 12.18
C GLY A 220 -15.73 -6.20 10.79
N VAL A 221 -15.73 -5.11 10.02
CA VAL A 221 -16.44 -5.01 8.74
C VAL A 221 -15.62 -5.58 7.58
N SER A 222 -16.21 -6.45 6.76
CA SER A 222 -15.61 -6.94 5.51
C SER A 222 -16.28 -6.39 4.24
N PHE A 223 -17.56 -6.02 4.30
CA PHE A 223 -18.32 -5.47 3.17
C PHE A 223 -18.92 -4.11 3.50
N ILE A 224 -19.10 -3.24 2.49
CA ILE A 224 -19.69 -1.90 2.67
C ILE A 224 -21.03 -1.98 3.40
N ASN A 225 -21.90 -2.94 3.06
CA ASN A 225 -23.23 -3.06 3.68
C ASN A 225 -23.17 -3.30 5.19
N GLN A 226 -22.14 -3.97 5.69
CA GLN A 226 -21.97 -4.20 7.12
C GLN A 226 -21.60 -2.92 7.88
N THR A 227 -21.00 -1.91 7.21
CA THR A 227 -20.68 -0.62 7.85
C THR A 227 -21.94 0.05 8.41
N MET A 228 -23.08 -0.09 7.73
CA MET A 228 -24.39 0.42 8.16
C MET A 228 -24.84 -0.18 9.50
N MET A 229 -24.51 -1.45 9.74
CA MET A 229 -25.00 -2.23 10.88
C MET A 229 -24.08 -2.14 12.10
N THR A 230 -22.93 -1.46 12.00
CA THR A 230 -21.97 -1.25 13.12
C THR A 230 -22.49 -0.30 14.22
N ASN A 231 -23.81 -0.05 14.26
CA ASN A 231 -24.48 0.92 15.12
C ASN A 231 -24.34 0.72 16.64
N LYS A 232 -23.75 -0.37 17.10
CA LYS A 232 -23.68 -0.70 18.53
C LYS A 232 -22.31 -0.48 19.18
N GLU A 233 -21.22 -0.42 18.41
CA GLU A 233 -19.86 -0.60 18.95
C GLU A 233 -19.04 0.70 18.95
N THR A 234 -19.56 1.80 19.52
CA THR A 234 -18.89 3.10 19.75
C THR A 234 -18.86 4.08 18.55
N LYS A 235 -19.42 5.28 18.77
CA LYS A 235 -19.33 6.45 17.87
C LYS A 235 -17.89 6.77 17.48
N LEU A 236 -16.95 6.50 18.38
CA LEU A 236 -15.54 6.74 18.18
C LEU A 236 -14.99 5.91 17.01
N ILE A 237 -15.25 4.60 16.93
CA ILE A 237 -14.74 3.77 15.81
C ILE A 237 -15.28 4.24 14.45
N LYS A 238 -16.52 4.75 14.39
CA LYS A 238 -17.07 5.34 13.16
C LYS A 238 -16.33 6.60 12.73
N PHE A 239 -16.05 7.49 13.70
CA PHE A 239 -15.25 8.69 13.45
C PHE A 239 -13.83 8.35 12.97
N MET A 240 -13.19 7.36 13.61
CA MET A 240 -11.88 6.83 13.22
C MET A 240 -11.86 6.30 11.79
N MET A 241 -12.88 5.52 11.41
CA MET A 241 -13.04 4.98 10.07
C MET A 241 -13.20 6.10 9.03
N PHE A 242 -13.99 7.12 9.34
CA PHE A 242 -14.19 8.26 8.45
C PHE A 242 -12.91 9.06 8.23
N THR A 243 -12.25 9.47 9.31
CA THR A 243 -11.05 10.32 9.24
C THR A 243 -9.89 9.60 8.56
N SER A 244 -9.73 8.29 8.82
CA SER A 244 -8.71 7.47 8.16
C SER A 244 -8.98 7.28 6.65
N LEU A 245 -10.23 7.09 6.22
CA LEU A 245 -10.55 6.97 4.79
C LEU A 245 -10.40 8.29 4.03
N LEU A 246 -10.81 9.43 4.63
CA LEU A 246 -10.62 10.74 4.02
C LEU A 246 -9.14 11.14 3.95
N SER A 247 -8.35 10.79 4.97
CA SER A 247 -6.91 11.03 4.93
C SER A 247 -6.22 10.19 3.86
N LEU A 248 -6.61 8.92 3.66
CA LEU A 248 -6.14 8.09 2.53
C LEU A 248 -6.54 8.70 1.16
N GLY A 249 -7.74 9.28 1.07
CA GLY A 249 -8.22 10.05 -0.09
C GLY A 249 -7.38 11.29 -0.41
N GLY A 250 -6.68 11.85 0.58
CA GLY A 250 -5.85 13.04 0.43
C GLY A 250 -6.67 14.32 0.34
N LEU A 251 -7.67 14.48 1.20
CA LEU A 251 -8.35 15.77 1.37
C LEU A 251 -7.52 16.71 2.26
N PRO A 252 -7.35 18.00 1.89
CA PRO A 252 -6.93 19.02 2.86
C PRO A 252 -8.04 19.11 3.91
N PRO A 253 -7.81 18.97 5.24
CA PRO A 253 -6.63 19.26 6.07
C PRO A 253 -5.82 18.04 6.59
N PHE A 254 -6.00 16.85 6.01
CA PHE A 254 -5.41 15.61 6.55
C PHE A 254 -4.00 15.30 6.02
N LEU A 255 -3.25 14.46 6.75
CA LEU A 255 -1.86 14.08 6.43
C LEU A 255 -1.68 13.55 4.99
N GLY A 256 -2.64 12.79 4.44
CA GLY A 256 -2.49 12.20 3.10
C GLY A 256 -2.58 13.18 1.93
N PHE A 257 -2.96 14.45 2.16
CA PHE A 257 -2.84 15.49 1.14
C PHE A 257 -1.39 15.92 0.92
N LEU A 258 -0.60 15.99 1.99
CA LEU A 258 0.80 16.44 1.97
C LEU A 258 1.66 15.73 0.91
N PRO A 259 1.73 14.37 0.85
CA PRO A 259 2.61 13.70 -0.11
C PRO A 259 2.14 13.90 -1.55
N LYS A 260 0.84 13.96 -1.81
CA LYS A 260 0.30 14.25 -3.16
C LYS A 260 0.64 15.67 -3.59
N TRP A 261 0.50 16.63 -2.68
CA TRP A 261 0.80 18.03 -2.96
C TRP A 261 2.27 18.24 -3.33
N ILE A 262 3.20 17.68 -2.56
CA ILE A 262 4.64 17.78 -2.86
C ILE A 262 4.98 17.12 -4.20
N VAL A 263 4.39 15.96 -4.51
CA VAL A 263 4.62 15.29 -5.79
C VAL A 263 4.07 16.11 -6.98
N ILE A 264 2.91 16.75 -6.83
CA ILE A 264 2.36 17.65 -7.87
C ILE A 264 3.31 18.84 -8.10
N GLN A 265 3.83 19.44 -7.03
CA GLN A 265 4.78 20.54 -7.14
C GLN A 265 6.06 20.11 -7.89
N ALA A 266 6.60 18.93 -7.56
CA ALA A 266 7.76 18.36 -8.26
C ALA A 266 7.47 18.06 -9.74
N MET A 267 6.28 17.55 -10.07
CA MET A 267 5.89 17.33 -11.46
C MET A 267 5.82 18.63 -12.26
N ILE A 268 5.29 19.70 -11.67
CA ILE A 268 5.22 21.01 -12.33
C ILE A 268 6.63 21.57 -12.56
N ALA A 269 7.52 21.46 -11.57
CA ALA A 269 8.91 21.89 -11.70
C ALA A 269 9.65 21.14 -12.83
N ASN A 270 9.32 19.86 -13.05
CA ASN A 270 9.90 19.03 -14.10
C ASN A 270 9.12 19.08 -15.44
N ASN A 271 8.25 20.08 -15.64
CA ASN A 271 7.44 20.26 -16.87
C ASN A 271 6.48 19.10 -17.20
N MET A 272 6.15 18.23 -16.25
CA MET A 272 5.21 17.11 -16.42
C MET A 272 3.76 17.50 -16.11
N THR A 273 3.33 18.69 -16.55
CA THR A 273 2.01 19.24 -16.22
C THR A 273 0.83 18.41 -16.77
N PRO A 274 0.87 17.79 -17.98
CA PRO A 274 -0.25 17.00 -18.47
C PRO A 274 -0.47 15.73 -17.64
N LEU A 275 0.62 15.08 -17.21
CA LEU A 275 0.57 13.89 -16.36
C LEU A 275 -0.04 14.24 -14.99
N ALA A 276 0.37 15.37 -14.41
CA ALA A 276 -0.16 15.82 -13.13
C ALA A 276 -1.69 16.00 -13.16
N ILE A 277 -2.24 16.58 -14.24
CA ILE A 277 -3.69 16.78 -14.39
C ILE A 277 -4.43 15.43 -14.38
N ILE A 278 -3.96 14.46 -15.17
CA ILE A 278 -4.59 13.12 -15.25
C ILE A 278 -4.58 12.44 -13.89
N VAL A 279 -3.44 12.48 -13.20
CA VAL A 279 -3.24 11.80 -11.92
C VAL A 279 -4.08 12.46 -10.80
N VAL A 280 -4.26 13.78 -10.84
CA VAL A 280 -5.19 14.48 -9.93
C VAL A 280 -6.63 14.06 -10.19
N VAL A 281 -7.09 14.01 -11.45
CA VAL A 281 -8.46 13.60 -11.78
C VAL A 281 -8.75 12.16 -11.35
N THR A 282 -7.82 11.21 -11.59
CA THR A 282 -7.99 9.82 -11.14
C THR A 282 -7.99 9.71 -9.61
N SER A 283 -7.28 10.59 -8.90
CA SER A 283 -7.32 10.62 -7.44
C SER A 283 -8.67 11.08 -6.89
N LEU A 284 -9.38 12.00 -7.57
CA LEU A 284 -10.74 12.39 -7.20
C LEU A 284 -11.73 11.23 -7.35
N ILE A 285 -11.55 10.37 -8.34
CA ILE A 285 -12.33 9.13 -8.49
C ILE A 285 -12.08 8.19 -7.30
N THR A 286 -10.84 8.07 -6.83
CA THR A 286 -10.58 7.27 -5.62
C THR A 286 -11.23 7.82 -4.36
N LEU A 287 -11.25 9.15 -4.25
CA LEU A 287 -11.92 9.84 -3.16
C LEU A 287 -13.44 9.58 -3.15
N TYR A 288 -14.07 9.46 -4.33
CA TYR A 288 -15.50 9.14 -4.43
C TYR A 288 -15.87 7.80 -3.75
N TYR A 289 -15.12 6.71 -4.00
CA TYR A 289 -15.46 5.44 -3.36
C TYR A 289 -15.14 5.41 -1.86
N TYR A 290 -14.17 6.22 -1.38
CA TYR A 290 -14.00 6.42 0.07
C TYR A 290 -15.18 7.16 0.67
N LEU A 291 -15.65 8.22 0.01
CA LEU A 291 -16.82 8.97 0.45
C LEU A 291 -18.04 8.06 0.54
N LYS A 292 -18.26 7.15 -0.42
CA LYS A 292 -19.33 6.15 -0.39
C LYS A 292 -19.31 5.28 0.88
N ILE A 293 -18.13 4.79 1.29
CA ILE A 293 -17.97 4.01 2.53
C ILE A 293 -18.20 4.88 3.78
N SER A 294 -17.70 6.11 3.72
CA SER A 294 -17.79 7.05 4.83
C SER A 294 -19.25 7.53 5.06
N TYR A 295 -20.01 7.65 3.98
CA TYR A 295 -21.43 8.01 4.01
C TYR A 295 -22.27 6.87 4.57
N SER A 296 -21.94 5.62 4.19
CA SER A 296 -22.62 4.44 4.75
C SER A 296 -22.40 4.29 6.25
N SER A 297 -21.23 4.61 6.79
CA SER A 297 -20.99 4.49 8.22
C SER A 297 -21.71 5.56 9.07
N PHE A 298 -21.87 6.78 8.54
CA PHE A 298 -22.43 7.92 9.28
C PHE A 298 -23.91 8.22 9.05
N MET A 299 -24.37 8.25 7.79
CA MET A 299 -25.57 9.02 7.44
C MET A 299 -26.84 8.16 7.33
N ILE A 300 -26.74 6.85 7.13
CA ILE A 300 -27.90 6.06 6.68
C ILE A 300 -28.70 5.43 7.83
N LEU A 301 -28.10 5.08 8.97
CA LEU A 301 -28.83 4.47 10.10
C LEU A 301 -28.13 4.79 11.43
N SER A 302 -28.49 5.86 12.13
CA SER A 302 -28.10 6.03 13.55
C SER A 302 -29.36 6.13 14.42
N THR A 303 -30.02 5.00 14.65
CA THR A 303 -31.04 4.92 15.69
C THR A 303 -30.35 4.53 17.00
N GLU A 304 -30.06 5.53 17.84
CA GLU A 304 -29.60 5.26 19.20
C GLU A 304 -30.78 5.28 20.17
N PRO A 305 -31.10 4.16 20.86
CA PRO A 305 -32.08 4.21 21.93
C PRO A 305 -31.52 5.07 23.06
N LYS A 306 -32.16 6.23 23.34
CA LYS A 306 -31.77 7.16 24.41
C LYS A 306 -31.68 6.49 25.80
N TRP A 307 -32.35 5.35 25.97
CA TRP A 307 -32.50 4.61 27.23
C TRP A 307 -31.80 3.25 27.18
N ASN A 308 -30.54 3.22 26.73
CA ASN A 308 -29.70 2.03 26.91
C ASN A 308 -28.38 2.42 27.59
N MET A 309 -28.47 2.77 28.88
CA MET A 309 -27.32 2.96 29.77
C MET A 309 -26.73 1.62 30.23
N MET A 310 -26.56 0.65 29.32
CA MET A 310 -25.76 -0.53 29.63
C MET A 310 -24.34 -0.34 29.11
N ILE A 311 -23.51 0.12 30.06
CA ILE A 311 -22.12 -0.27 30.29
C ILE A 311 -21.41 -0.74 29.02
N HIS A 312 -20.77 0.21 28.33
CA HIS A 312 -19.69 -0.11 27.42
C HIS A 312 -18.64 -0.91 28.20
N LYS A 313 -18.63 -2.23 28.00
CA LYS A 313 -17.57 -3.09 28.51
C LYS A 313 -16.24 -2.54 28.01
N ASN A 314 -15.34 -2.33 28.95
CA ASN A 314 -13.97 -1.91 28.73
C ASN A 314 -13.29 -2.71 27.62
N THR A 315 -13.26 -2.15 26.41
CA THR A 315 -12.26 -2.47 25.38
C THR A 315 -11.33 -1.28 25.06
N PRO A 316 -11.05 -0.30 25.95
CA PRO A 316 -10.22 0.86 25.58
C PRO A 316 -8.79 0.43 25.20
N ILE A 317 -8.22 -0.57 25.89
CA ILE A 317 -6.81 -0.95 25.72
C ILE A 317 -6.49 -1.45 24.31
N LYS A 318 -7.41 -2.18 23.66
CA LYS A 318 -7.20 -2.68 22.30
C LYS A 318 -7.30 -1.58 21.24
N ASN A 319 -7.91 -0.45 21.58
CA ASN A 319 -8.16 0.67 20.68
C ASN A 319 -7.10 1.77 20.79
N ILE A 320 -6.26 1.79 21.84
CA ILE A 320 -5.27 2.87 22.06
C ILE A 320 -4.32 3.01 20.86
N SER A 321 -3.82 1.91 20.30
CA SER A 321 -2.91 1.97 19.15
C SER A 321 -3.59 2.53 17.90
N ALA A 322 -4.83 2.11 17.62
CA ALA A 322 -5.60 2.64 16.51
C ALA A 322 -5.93 4.12 16.71
N LEU A 323 -6.30 4.52 17.94
CA LEU A 323 -6.54 5.90 18.37
C LEU A 323 -5.34 6.80 18.09
N ILE A 324 -4.15 6.39 18.56
CA ILE A 324 -2.91 7.12 18.31
C ILE A 324 -2.68 7.28 16.80
N LEU A 325 -2.79 6.19 16.04
CA LEU A 325 -2.63 6.21 14.59
C LEU A 325 -3.59 7.20 13.91
N SER A 326 -4.87 7.22 14.29
CA SER A 326 -5.82 8.18 13.72
C SER A 326 -5.54 9.63 14.12
N SER A 327 -5.02 9.86 15.32
CA SER A 327 -4.69 11.22 15.77
C SER A 327 -3.52 11.76 14.95
N VAL A 328 -2.56 10.89 14.60
CA VAL A 328 -1.46 11.21 13.68
C VAL A 328 -2.00 11.52 12.28
N SER A 329 -2.95 10.74 11.75
CA SER A 329 -3.51 11.02 10.41
C SER A 329 -4.33 12.31 10.35
N LEU A 330 -5.00 12.67 11.45
CA LEU A 330 -5.76 13.90 11.60
C LEU A 330 -4.88 15.14 11.72
N LEU A 331 -3.94 15.15 12.66
CA LEU A 331 -3.14 16.32 13.01
C LEU A 331 -1.84 16.43 12.23
N GLY A 332 -1.43 15.36 11.55
CA GLY A 332 -0.10 15.26 10.97
C GLY A 332 0.24 16.34 9.94
N MET A 333 -0.72 16.78 9.13
CA MET A 333 -0.46 17.88 8.17
C MET A 333 -0.15 19.20 8.88
N ALA A 334 -0.94 19.55 9.90
CA ALA A 334 -0.70 20.74 10.71
C ALA A 334 0.64 20.64 11.45
N ALA A 335 0.96 19.47 12.02
CA ALA A 335 2.24 19.25 12.68
C ALA A 335 3.43 19.42 11.71
N CYS A 336 3.37 18.81 10.52
CA CYS A 336 4.43 18.94 9.51
C CYS A 336 4.64 20.40 9.08
N THR A 337 3.56 21.14 8.82
CA THR A 337 3.66 22.55 8.39
C THR A 337 4.20 23.47 9.49
N ILE A 338 3.88 23.20 10.76
CA ILE A 338 4.47 23.93 11.89
C ILE A 338 5.97 23.65 11.98
N ILE A 339 6.39 22.38 11.85
CA ILE A 339 7.81 21.99 11.92
C ILE A 339 8.60 22.66 10.79
N THR A 340 8.07 22.71 9.56
CA THR A 340 8.76 23.35 8.44
C THR A 340 8.87 24.85 8.55
N ASN A 341 7.98 25.51 9.30
CA ASN A 341 8.03 26.97 9.51
C ASN A 341 8.95 27.39 10.66
N ILE A 342 9.41 26.45 11.50
CA ILE A 342 10.32 26.70 12.62
C ILE A 342 11.80 26.69 12.17
N ASN A 343 12.09 26.13 10.99
CA ASN A 343 13.41 26.09 10.37
C ASN A 343 13.55 27.13 9.26
#